data_AF-A0A5B0P348-F1
#
_entry.id   AF-A0A5B0P348-F1
#
_cell.length_a   1.000
_cell.length_b   1.000
_cell.length_c   1.000
_cell.angle_alpha   90.00
_cell.angle_beta   90.00
_cell.angle_gamma   90.00
#
_symmetry.space_group_name_H-M   'P 1'
#
loop_
_entity.id
_entity.type
_entity.pdbx_description
1 polymer ?
#
loop_
_entity_poly.entity_id
_entity_poly.type
_entity_poly.pdbx_seq_one_letter_code
_entity_poly.pdbx_strand_id
1 'polypeptide(L)'
;MNSICQHLLLLVCFLAVSQSRQDDAPLEVKIDTKDDFCLVVPKNQYTTIGDSEQPGGETVWCQNPSSKTSPSAGVFNGPFWTAVDISEPKNGVIQMTGVVTHTFP
;
A
#
# COMPACT_ATOMS: atom_id res chain seq x y z
N MET A 1 42.51 -22.58 -21.07
CA MET A 1 41.90 -22.32 -19.75
C MET A 1 41.63 -20.82 -19.66
N ASN A 2 40.55 -20.31 -20.27
CA ASN A 2 40.24 -18.86 -20.29
C ASN A 2 38.79 -18.55 -20.72
N SER A 3 38.17 -19.37 -21.57
CA SER A 3 36.81 -19.09 -22.08
C SER A 3 35.68 -19.53 -21.13
N ILE A 4 35.85 -20.66 -20.44
CA ILE A 4 34.80 -21.24 -19.56
C ILE A 4 34.58 -20.37 -18.30
N CYS A 5 35.64 -19.78 -17.75
CA CYS A 5 35.55 -18.91 -16.57
C CYS A 5 34.85 -17.57 -16.90
N GLN A 6 35.08 -17.04 -18.11
CA GLN A 6 34.48 -15.78 -18.56
C GLN A 6 32.97 -15.89 -18.80
N HIS A 7 32.50 -17.03 -19.32
CA HIS A 7 31.06 -17.29 -19.47
C HIS A 7 30.38 -17.53 -18.12
N LEU A 8 31.07 -18.15 -17.15
CA LEU A 8 30.56 -18.35 -15.80
C LEU A 8 30.38 -17.02 -15.05
N LEU A 9 31.34 -16.09 -15.20
CA LEU A 9 31.27 -14.74 -14.62
C LEU A 9 30.10 -13.91 -15.18
N LEU A 10 29.85 -14.00 -16.49
CA LEU A 10 28.71 -13.32 -17.12
C LEU A 10 27.36 -13.86 -16.63
N LEU A 11 27.24 -15.18 -16.43
CA LEU A 11 26.00 -15.80 -15.94
C LEU A 11 25.66 -15.37 -14.51
N VAL A 12 26.68 -15.19 -13.65
CA VAL A 12 26.50 -14.70 -12.26
C VAL A 12 26.06 -13.23 -12.23
N CYS A 13 26.57 -12.39 -13.14
CA CYS A 13 26.11 -11.00 -13.26
C CYS A 13 24.64 -10.89 -13.70
N PHE A 14 24.15 -11.79 -14.57
CA PHE A 14 22.73 -11.81 -14.96
C PHE A 14 21.80 -12.28 -13.83
N LEU A 15 22.24 -13.20 -12.98
CA LEU A 15 21.47 -13.63 -11.81
C LEU A 15 21.44 -12.55 -10.71
N ALA A 16 22.51 -11.77 -10.53
CA ALA A 16 22.57 -10.71 -9.53
C ALA A 16 21.67 -9.50 -9.85
N VAL A 17 21.36 -9.25 -11.12
CA VAL A 17 20.48 -8.15 -11.57
C VAL A 17 18.99 -8.49 -11.47
N SER A 18 18.63 -9.74 -11.17
CA SER A 18 17.23 -10.16 -10.99
C SER A 18 16.72 -9.94 -9.56
N GLN A 19 17.35 -9.08 -8.76
CA GLN A 19 16.62 -8.45 -7.66
C GLN A 19 15.59 -7.55 -8.32
N SER A 20 14.43 -8.13 -8.64
CA SER A 20 13.23 -7.38 -8.92
C SER A 20 13.14 -6.35 -7.81
N ARG A 21 13.32 -5.07 -8.14
CA ARG A 21 12.58 -4.04 -7.44
C ARG A 21 11.14 -4.51 -7.56
N GLN A 22 10.61 -5.13 -6.50
CA GLN A 22 9.20 -4.97 -6.23
C GLN A 22 9.08 -3.46 -6.12
N ASP A 23 8.71 -2.81 -7.22
CA ASP A 23 8.04 -1.53 -7.16
C ASP A 23 6.74 -1.87 -6.42
N ASP A 24 6.85 -1.95 -5.08
CA ASP A 24 5.68 -1.87 -4.23
C ASP A 24 4.98 -0.61 -4.71
N ALA A 25 3.74 -0.78 -5.15
CA ALA A 25 2.98 0.33 -5.66
C ALA A 25 3.03 1.46 -4.62
N PRO A 26 3.21 2.71 -5.08
CA PRO A 26 3.48 3.82 -4.17
C PRO A 26 2.41 3.86 -3.08
N LEU A 27 2.87 3.79 -1.83
CA LEU A 27 2.02 3.86 -0.65
C LEU A 27 1.55 5.30 -0.50
N GLU A 28 0.46 5.61 -1.19
CA GLU A 28 -0.12 6.94 -1.19
C GLU A 28 -1.40 6.98 -0.35
N VAL A 29 -1.43 7.93 0.59
CA VAL A 29 -2.65 8.29 1.31
C VAL A 29 -3.32 9.42 0.54
N LYS A 30 -4.63 9.26 0.30
CA LYS A 30 -5.48 10.31 -0.29
C LYS A 30 -6.68 10.51 0.62
N ILE A 31 -7.00 11.76 0.95
CA ILE A 31 -8.22 12.11 1.68
C ILE A 31 -8.80 13.35 1.00
N ASP A 32 -10.02 13.23 0.48
CA ASP A 32 -10.76 14.34 -0.13
C ASP A 32 -12.08 14.57 0.63
N THR A 33 -12.89 13.52 0.78
CA THR A 33 -14.14 13.57 1.54
C THR A 33 -14.34 12.30 2.37
N LYS A 34 -15.40 12.26 3.20
CA LYS A 34 -15.77 11.04 3.94
C LYS A 34 -16.03 9.81 3.07
N ASP A 35 -16.34 10.01 1.79
CA ASP A 35 -16.65 8.94 0.84
C ASP A 35 -15.54 8.76 -0.23
N ASP A 36 -14.51 9.62 -0.24
CA ASP A 36 -13.37 9.57 -1.17
C ASP A 36 -12.05 9.69 -0.39
N PHE A 37 -11.50 8.53 -0.04
CA PHE A 37 -10.19 8.41 0.59
C PHE A 37 -9.56 7.05 0.30
N CYS A 38 -8.24 6.96 0.48
CA CYS A 38 -7.42 5.76 0.44
C CYS A 38 -6.51 5.71 1.65
N LEU A 39 -6.39 4.53 2.27
CA LEU A 39 -5.57 4.28 3.44
C LEU A 39 -4.47 3.26 3.12
N VAL A 40 -3.30 3.45 3.73
CA VAL A 40 -2.25 2.43 3.80
C VAL A 40 -2.54 1.54 4.99
N VAL A 41 -2.58 0.23 4.76
CA VAL A 41 -2.99 -0.78 5.73
C VAL A 41 -2.08 -2.00 5.62
N PRO A 42 -2.00 -2.86 6.67
CA PRO A 42 -1.31 -4.13 6.57
C PRO A 42 -1.82 -4.96 5.40
N LYS A 43 -0.89 -5.58 4.65
CA LYS A 43 -1.24 -6.44 3.52
C LYS A 43 -1.87 -7.76 3.94
N ASN A 44 -1.45 -8.27 5.10
CA ASN A 44 -1.92 -9.54 5.64
C ASN A 44 -2.94 -9.31 6.77
N GLN A 45 -3.89 -10.23 6.88
CA GLN A 45 -4.86 -10.24 7.97
C GLN A 45 -4.22 -10.62 9.31
N TYR A 46 -4.86 -10.22 10.41
CA TYR A 46 -4.40 -10.50 11.79
C TYR A 46 -2.93 -10.10 12.07
N THR A 47 -2.46 -9.08 11.35
CA THR A 47 -1.11 -8.54 11.52
C THR A 47 -1.01 -7.77 12.84
N THR A 48 0.06 -8.00 13.61
CA THR A 48 0.32 -7.25 14.85
C THR A 48 1.01 -5.94 14.54
N ILE A 49 1.00 -5.00 15.49
CA ILE A 49 1.74 -3.74 15.39
C ILE A 49 3.22 -4.05 15.11
N GLY A 50 3.77 -3.48 14.03
CA GLY A 50 5.16 -3.66 13.59
C GLY A 50 5.38 -4.75 12.54
N ASP A 51 4.47 -5.72 12.38
CA ASP A 51 4.65 -6.84 11.44
C ASP A 51 4.53 -6.40 9.96
N SER A 52 3.84 -5.29 9.68
CA SER A 52 3.72 -4.75 8.32
C SER A 52 4.87 -3.84 7.91
N GLU A 53 5.73 -3.40 8.85
CA GLU A 53 6.79 -2.40 8.65
C GLU A 53 8.04 -2.98 7.96
N GLN A 54 7.81 -3.75 6.91
CA GLN A 54 8.80 -4.39 6.08
C GLN A 54 8.43 -4.17 4.60
N PRO A 55 9.41 -4.16 3.68
CA PRO A 55 9.13 -4.01 2.26
C PRO A 55 8.05 -5.00 1.79
N GLY A 56 6.99 -4.49 1.16
CA GLY A 56 5.84 -5.25 0.69
C GLY A 56 4.85 -5.72 1.77
N GLY A 57 5.02 -5.33 3.03
CA GLY A 57 4.15 -5.67 4.15
C GLY A 57 2.86 -4.82 4.24
N GLU A 58 2.77 -3.77 3.45
CA GLU A 58 1.66 -2.81 3.42
C GLU A 58 0.98 -2.79 2.04
N THR A 59 -0.23 -2.26 2.00
CA THR A 59 -1.02 -2.11 0.77
C THR A 59 -1.98 -0.94 0.89
N VAL A 60 -2.44 -0.41 -0.24
CA VAL A 60 -3.39 0.71 -0.30
C VAL A 60 -4.79 0.18 -0.55
N TRP A 61 -5.76 0.64 0.24
CA TRP A 61 -7.19 0.37 0.03
C TRP A 61 -7.99 1.67 -0.03
N CYS A 62 -8.88 1.77 -1.02
CA CYS A 62 -9.70 2.95 -1.26
C CYS A 62 -11.18 2.69 -0.97
N GLN A 63 -11.88 3.71 -0.48
CA GLN A 63 -13.34 3.68 -0.32
C GLN A 63 -14.07 3.68 -1.65
N ASN A 64 -13.55 4.46 -2.61
CA ASN A 64 -14.12 4.59 -3.94
C ASN A 64 -13.14 4.05 -4.98
N PRO A 65 -13.57 3.15 -5.90
CA PRO A 65 -12.72 2.61 -6.95
C PRO A 65 -12.10 3.68 -7.87
N SER A 66 -12.79 4.81 -8.07
CA SER A 66 -12.30 5.92 -8.90
C SER A 66 -11.13 6.68 -8.25
N SER A 67 -10.88 6.45 -6.96
CA SER A 67 -9.84 7.13 -6.18
C SER A 67 -8.49 6.42 -6.23
N LYS A 68 -8.44 5.23 -6.82
CA LYS A 68 -7.21 4.46 -6.95
C LYS A 68 -6.20 5.21 -7.82
N THR A 69 -5.02 5.46 -7.29
CA THR A 69 -3.87 5.99 -8.05
C THR A 69 -3.05 4.88 -8.71
N SER A 70 -3.24 3.62 -8.29
CA SER A 70 -2.58 2.43 -8.84
C SER A 70 -3.55 1.25 -9.06
N PRO A 71 -3.37 0.44 -10.11
CA PRO A 71 -4.15 -0.79 -10.33
C PRO A 71 -4.05 -1.82 -9.19
N SER A 72 -2.96 -1.80 -8.41
CA SER A 72 -2.75 -2.73 -7.29
C SER A 72 -3.51 -2.35 -6.02
N ALA A 73 -4.08 -1.15 -5.95
CA ALA A 73 -4.85 -0.72 -4.79
C ALA A 73 -6.17 -1.50 -4.67
N GLY A 74 -6.53 -1.90 -3.46
CA GLY A 74 -7.80 -2.54 -3.12
C GLY A 74 -8.99 -1.57 -3.09
N VAL A 75 -10.20 -2.11 -3.03
CA VAL A 75 -11.42 -1.33 -2.72
C VAL A 75 -12.09 -1.97 -1.53
N PHE A 76 -12.46 -1.18 -0.53
CA PHE A 76 -13.21 -1.70 0.61
C PHE A 76 -14.55 -2.30 0.15
N ASN A 77 -14.86 -3.51 0.62
CA ASN A 77 -16.13 -4.18 0.36
C ASN A 77 -17.27 -3.62 1.23
N GLY A 78 -17.44 -2.30 1.21
CA GLY A 78 -18.40 -1.55 2.03
C GLY A 78 -17.80 -0.28 2.63
N PRO A 79 -18.57 0.45 3.45
CA PRO A 79 -18.07 1.64 4.14
C PRO A 79 -17.01 1.25 5.18
N PHE A 80 -15.85 1.90 5.11
CA PHE A 80 -14.77 1.69 6.08
C PHE A 80 -15.17 2.12 7.50
N TRP A 81 -15.86 3.26 7.58
CA TRP A 81 -16.30 3.90 8.82
C TRP A 81 -17.75 4.35 8.70
N THR A 82 -18.39 4.51 9.85
CA THR A 82 -19.72 5.09 10.03
C THR A 82 -19.67 6.23 11.04
N ALA A 83 -20.73 7.04 11.09
CA ALA A 83 -20.81 8.21 11.99
C ALA A 83 -19.56 9.12 11.87
N VAL A 84 -19.18 9.44 10.64
CA VAL A 84 -17.97 10.20 10.33
C VAL A 84 -18.22 11.69 10.50
N ASP A 85 -17.44 12.32 11.36
CA ASP A 85 -17.31 13.77 11.49
C ASP A 85 -16.03 14.23 10.78
N ILE A 86 -16.13 15.31 10.00
CA ILE A 86 -15.01 15.90 9.27
C ILE A 86 -14.75 17.30 9.82
N SER A 87 -13.51 17.59 10.15
CA SER A 87 -13.09 18.94 10.56
C SER A 87 -11.77 19.34 9.90
N GLU A 88 -11.55 20.65 9.79
CA GLU A 88 -10.29 21.24 9.34
C GLU A 88 -9.67 22.03 10.50
N PRO A 89 -9.02 21.36 11.48
CA PRO A 89 -8.58 22.01 12.71
C PRO A 89 -7.48 23.05 12.48
N LYS A 90 -6.75 22.95 11.37
CA LYS A 90 -5.73 23.88 10.91
C LYS A 90 -5.75 23.92 9.39
N ASN A 91 -5.28 25.02 8.80
CA ASN A 91 -5.19 25.18 7.37
C ASN A 91 -4.43 24.01 6.73
N GLY A 92 -5.09 23.29 5.82
CA GLY A 92 -4.53 22.17 5.07
C GLY A 92 -4.56 20.81 5.78
N VAL A 93 -5.18 20.71 6.97
CA VAL A 93 -5.36 19.43 7.67
C VAL A 93 -6.81 19.01 7.56
N ILE A 94 -7.07 17.82 7.02
CA ILE A 94 -8.37 17.16 7.08
C ILE A 94 -8.31 16.15 8.23
N GLN A 95 -9.21 16.28 9.20
CA GLN A 95 -9.38 15.31 10.29
C GLN A 95 -10.74 14.62 10.13
N MET A 96 -10.70 13.29 10.05
CA MET A 96 -11.89 12.45 10.02
C MET A 96 -11.96 11.62 11.30
N THR A 97 -13.08 11.69 12.01
CA THR A 97 -13.32 10.91 13.24
C THR A 97 -14.59 10.11 13.07
N GLY A 98 -14.57 8.82 13.38
CA GLY A 98 -15.75 7.97 13.23
C GLY A 98 -15.55 6.58 13.83
N VAL A 99 -16.53 5.71 13.60
CA VAL A 99 -16.50 4.32 14.04
C VAL A 99 -16.09 3.44 12.87
N VAL A 100 -14.98 2.73 13.00
CA VAL A 100 -14.55 1.75 11.99
C VAL A 100 -15.52 0.58 11.99
N THR A 101 -16.11 0.29 10.83
CA THR A 101 -17.05 -0.82 10.62
C THR A 101 -16.50 -1.89 9.70
N HIS A 102 -15.45 -1.58 8.96
CA HIS A 102 -14.82 -2.54 8.09
C HIS A 102 -13.87 -3.44 8.87
N THR A 103 -14.05 -4.74 8.69
CA THR A 103 -13.09 -5.74 9.13
C THR A 103 -12.22 -6.05 7.93
N PHE A 104 -10.91 -5.87 8.06
CA PHE A 104 -9.98 -6.32 7.03
C PHE A 104 -10.08 -7.85 6.93
N PRO A 105 -10.37 -8.39 5.73
CA PRO A 105 -10.47 -9.83 5.53
C PRO A 105 -9.14 -10.54 5.79
#